data_AF-A0A7C7I939-F1
#
_entry.id   AF-A0A7C7I939-F1
#
_cell.length_a   1.000
_cell.length_b   1.000
_cell.length_c   1.000
_cell.angle_alpha   90.00
_cell.angle_beta   90.00
_cell.angle_gamma   90.00
#
_symmetry.space_group_name_H-M   'P 1'
#
loop_
_entity.id
_entity.type
_entity.pdbx_description
1 polymer ?
#
loop_
_entity_poly.entity_id
_entity_poly.type
_entity_poly.pdbx_seq_one_letter_code
_entity_poly.pdbx_strand_id
1 'polypeptide(L)'
;MAQVKDDPSAIGLTVPASLILREAGTHGTDTSRSLELETLSDIAQILSGVRGFEEKATQVAASMAQAAAADWAVLRIPDDYALGLKLIASVGGVSEQSPPPQVLPYG
;
A
#
# COMPACT_ATOMS: atom_id res chain seq x y z
N MET A 1 50.88 17.59 -41.87
CA MET A 1 50.06 16.45 -41.43
C MET A 1 48.74 16.99 -40.87
N ALA A 2 47.62 16.36 -41.26
CA ALA A 2 46.23 16.39 -40.76
C ALA A 2 45.52 17.77 -40.59
N GLN A 3 44.51 18.16 -41.38
CA GLN A 3 43.11 17.67 -41.54
C GLN A 3 42.17 17.93 -40.34
N VAL A 4 41.36 19.00 -40.48
CA VAL A 4 39.88 19.14 -40.32
C VAL A 4 39.20 18.39 -39.16
N LYS A 5 38.42 19.11 -38.31
CA LYS A 5 36.93 19.13 -38.37
C LYS A 5 36.26 19.78 -37.13
N ASP A 6 35.52 20.86 -37.39
CA ASP A 6 34.26 21.37 -36.81
C ASP A 6 33.95 21.33 -35.28
N ASP A 7 33.67 22.53 -34.74
CA ASP A 7 32.91 22.94 -33.52
C ASP A 7 31.46 22.37 -33.43
N PRO A 8 30.60 22.70 -32.43
CA PRO A 8 30.73 22.82 -30.96
C PRO A 8 29.53 22.16 -30.19
N SER A 9 29.58 22.15 -28.85
CA SER A 9 28.45 22.03 -27.90
C SER A 9 27.52 20.79 -27.95
N ALA A 10 27.71 19.87 -27.00
CA ALA A 10 26.59 19.18 -26.34
C ALA A 10 27.01 18.68 -24.95
N ILE A 11 26.29 19.17 -23.95
CA ILE A 11 26.37 18.88 -22.53
C ILE A 11 25.87 17.45 -22.29
N GLY A 12 26.56 16.68 -21.44
CA GLY A 12 26.11 15.33 -21.08
C GLY A 12 26.95 14.67 -20.01
N LEU A 13 26.82 15.14 -18.77
CA LEU A 13 26.93 14.39 -17.52
C LEU A 13 27.90 13.18 -17.52
N THR A 14 29.18 13.42 -17.22
CA THR A 14 30.09 12.33 -16.85
C THR A 14 29.65 11.78 -15.50
N VAL A 15 29.31 10.50 -15.48
CA VAL A 15 28.83 9.75 -14.31
C VAL A 15 30.01 9.58 -13.34
N PRO A 16 29.96 10.10 -12.09
CA PRO A 16 30.97 9.70 -11.12
C PRO A 16 30.69 8.26 -10.68
N ALA A 17 31.72 7.44 -10.84
CA ALA A 17 31.83 6.06 -10.42
C ALA A 17 31.50 5.87 -8.92
N SER A 18 30.21 5.81 -8.62
CA SER A 18 29.69 5.44 -7.30
C SER A 18 29.09 4.05 -7.42
N LEU A 19 29.98 3.07 -7.26
CA LEU A 19 29.67 1.75 -6.70
C LEU A 19 28.49 1.01 -7.34
N ILE A 20 28.78 0.32 -8.43
CA ILE A 20 28.12 -0.96 -8.71
C ILE A 20 28.54 -1.91 -7.60
N LEU A 21 27.77 -1.95 -6.50
CA LEU A 21 27.84 -3.04 -5.53
C LEU A 21 26.62 -3.91 -5.73
N ARG A 22 26.83 -4.97 -6.52
CA ARG A 22 25.90 -6.08 -6.66
C ARG A 22 25.98 -6.90 -5.37
N GLU A 23 25.16 -6.55 -4.39
CA GLU A 23 24.93 -7.40 -3.22
C GLU A 23 23.63 -8.19 -3.43
N ALA A 24 23.82 -9.41 -3.92
CA ALA A 24 22.78 -10.42 -3.91
C ALA A 24 22.61 -10.91 -2.46
N GLY A 25 21.55 -10.47 -1.77
CA GLY A 25 21.10 -11.17 -0.56
C GLY A 25 20.43 -10.40 0.58
N THR A 26 19.68 -9.31 0.36
CA THR A 26 18.80 -8.72 1.42
C THR A 26 17.60 -7.92 0.90
N HIS A 27 17.38 -7.84 -0.41
CA HIS A 27 16.43 -6.88 -0.98
C HIS A 27 14.94 -7.20 -0.76
N GLY A 28 14.58 -8.46 -0.46
CA GLY A 28 13.18 -8.86 -0.30
C GLY A 28 12.53 -8.39 1.00
N THR A 29 13.28 -8.36 2.11
CA THR A 29 12.74 -8.03 3.44
C THR A 29 12.64 -6.52 3.67
N ASP A 30 13.58 -5.74 3.14
CA ASP A 30 13.55 -4.28 3.31
C ASP A 30 12.46 -3.62 2.48
N THR A 31 12.18 -4.12 1.28
CA THR A 31 11.09 -3.60 0.44
C THR A 31 9.72 -3.92 1.02
N SER A 32 9.49 -5.15 1.52
CA SER A 32 8.23 -5.50 2.19
C SER A 32 8.01 -4.71 3.47
N ARG A 33 9.05 -4.55 4.30
CA ARG A 33 8.97 -3.71 5.51
C ARG A 33 8.68 -2.24 5.18
N SER A 34 9.28 -1.72 4.12
CA SER A 34 9.03 -0.34 3.69
C SER A 34 7.57 -0.14 3.27
N LEU A 35 7.00 -1.09 2.51
CA LEU A 35 5.59 -1.06 2.10
C LEU A 35 4.62 -1.16 3.28
N GLU A 36 4.93 -2.01 4.27
CA GLU A 36 4.13 -2.12 5.50
C GLU A 36 4.13 -0.80 6.29
N LEU A 37 5.30 -0.17 6.47
CA LEU A 37 5.41 1.09 7.18
C LEU A 37 4.71 2.24 6.46
N GLU A 38 4.80 2.28 5.12
CA GLU A 38 4.07 3.24 4.29
C GLU A 38 2.56 3.07 4.47
N THR A 39 2.06 1.83 4.38
CA THR A 39 0.65 1.50 4.59
C THR A 39 0.16 1.93 5.97
N LEU A 40 0.95 1.66 7.02
CA LEU A 40 0.60 2.06 8.38
C LEU A 40 0.57 3.59 8.54
N SER A 41 1.50 4.29 7.89
CA SER A 41 1.54 5.76 7.89
C SER A 41 0.32 6.35 7.19
N ASP A 42 -0.07 5.80 6.05
CA ASP A 42 -1.28 6.20 5.31
C ASP A 42 -2.55 5.99 6.12
N ILE A 43 -2.68 4.82 6.76
CA ILE A 43 -3.80 4.51 7.66
C ILE A 43 -3.86 5.52 8.82
N ALA A 44 -2.73 5.82 9.45
CA ALA A 44 -2.68 6.81 10.53
C ALA A 44 -3.14 8.19 10.07
N GLN A 45 -2.78 8.60 8.85
CA GLN A 45 -3.20 9.88 8.28
C GLN A 45 -4.70 9.91 7.94
N ILE A 46 -5.25 8.82 7.40
CA ILE A 46 -6.70 8.68 7.17
C ILE A 46 -7.46 8.83 8.49
N LEU A 47 -7.03 8.12 9.53
CA LEU A 47 -7.69 8.12 10.83
C LEU A 47 -7.63 9.50 11.51
N SER A 48 -6.55 10.23 11.31
CA SER A 48 -6.33 11.57 11.87
C SER A 48 -7.08 12.69 11.13
N GLY A 49 -7.61 12.43 9.94
CA GLY A 49 -8.34 13.44 9.15
C GLY A 49 -9.67 13.89 9.76
N VAL A 50 -10.30 14.94 9.21
CA VAL A 50 -11.57 15.51 9.74
C VAL A 50 -12.84 14.78 9.23
N ARG A 51 -12.67 13.72 8.43
CA ARG A 51 -13.77 12.96 7.81
C ARG A 51 -14.63 12.17 8.82
N GLY A 52 -15.83 11.79 8.39
CA GLY A 52 -16.73 10.93 9.15
C GLY A 52 -16.17 9.52 9.36
N PHE A 53 -16.69 8.81 10.37
CA PHE A 53 -16.21 7.48 10.75
C PHE A 53 -16.30 6.45 9.61
N GLU A 54 -17.45 6.37 8.92
CA GLU A 54 -17.68 5.42 7.84
C GLU A 54 -16.77 5.67 6.62
N GLU A 55 -16.55 6.93 6.27
CA GLU A 55 -15.61 7.30 5.20
C GLU A 55 -14.17 6.90 5.53
N LYS A 56 -13.74 7.12 6.78
CA LYS A 56 -12.42 6.69 7.25
C LYS A 56 -12.29 5.17 7.23
N ALA A 57 -13.29 4.47 7.74
CA ALA A 57 -13.33 3.01 7.75
C ALA A 57 -13.22 2.42 6.32
N THR A 58 -13.91 3.04 5.36
CA THR A 58 -13.86 2.63 3.95
C THR A 58 -12.48 2.83 3.34
N GLN A 59 -11.83 3.97 3.60
CA GLN A 59 -10.47 4.22 3.11
C GLN A 59 -9.43 3.32 3.75
N VAL A 60 -9.55 3.04 5.06
CA VAL A 60 -8.66 2.08 5.74
C VAL A 60 -8.84 0.69 5.14
N ALA A 61 -10.08 0.23 4.92
CA ALA A 61 -10.34 -1.06 4.29
C ALA A 61 -9.76 -1.14 2.87
N ALA A 62 -9.84 -0.06 2.08
CA ALA A 62 -9.23 0.01 0.76
C ALA A 62 -7.70 -0.08 0.82
N SER A 63 -7.06 0.68 1.72
CA SER A 63 -5.61 0.66 1.92
C SER A 63 -5.12 -0.72 2.34
N MET A 64 -5.84 -1.39 3.24
CA MET A 64 -5.53 -2.77 3.65
C MET A 64 -5.72 -3.78 2.51
N ALA A 65 -6.79 -3.68 1.72
CA ALA A 65 -6.99 -4.57 0.56
C ALA A 65 -5.84 -4.43 -0.44
N GLN A 66 -5.42 -3.20 -0.73
CA GLN A 66 -4.32 -2.92 -1.63
C GLN A 66 -2.98 -3.44 -1.10
N ALA A 67 -2.67 -3.19 0.17
CA ALA A 67 -1.43 -3.66 0.80
C ALA A 67 -1.35 -5.20 0.87
N ALA A 68 -2.48 -5.87 1.08
CA ALA A 68 -2.56 -7.33 1.10
C ALA A 68 -2.69 -7.96 -0.29
N ALA A 69 -2.76 -7.15 -1.37
CA ALA A 69 -3.12 -7.60 -2.72
C ALA A 69 -4.40 -8.46 -2.74
N ALA A 70 -5.38 -8.09 -1.91
CA ALA A 70 -6.65 -8.78 -1.78
C ALA A 70 -7.73 -8.17 -2.68
N ASP A 71 -8.59 -9.02 -3.25
CA ASP A 71 -9.72 -8.58 -4.08
C ASP A 71 -10.78 -7.81 -3.28
N TRP A 72 -10.88 -8.10 -1.99
CA TRP A 72 -11.86 -7.50 -1.09
C TRP A 72 -11.34 -7.35 0.34
N ALA A 73 -11.88 -6.37 1.07
CA ALA A 73 -11.69 -6.22 2.51
C ALA A 73 -12.98 -5.74 3.16
N VAL A 74 -13.18 -6.16 4.41
CA VAL A 74 -14.41 -5.89 5.15
C VAL A 74 -14.08 -5.55 6.60
N LEU A 75 -14.53 -4.38 7.06
CA LEU A 75 -14.37 -3.92 8.44
C LEU A 75 -15.68 -4.09 9.20
N ARG A 76 -15.64 -4.79 10.33
CA ARG A 76 -16.79 -4.99 11.22
C ARG A 76 -16.44 -4.61 12.65
N ILE A 77 -17.44 -4.18 13.40
CA ILE A 77 -17.34 -3.91 14.84
C ILE A 77 -18.37 -4.75 15.60
N PRO A 78 -18.17 -5.00 16.90
CA PRO A 78 -19.22 -5.57 17.74
C PRO A 78 -20.51 -4.76 17.63
N ASP A 79 -21.64 -5.45 17.49
CA ASP A 79 -22.96 -4.84 17.61
C ASP A 79 -23.36 -4.87 19.10
N ASP A 80 -23.60 -3.70 19.70
CA ASP A 80 -23.99 -3.61 21.10
C ASP A 80 -25.43 -4.09 21.35
N TYR A 81 -26.26 -4.17 20.30
CA TYR A 81 -27.68 -4.52 20.38
C TYR A 81 -27.99 -5.92 19.86
N ALA A 82 -27.10 -6.50 19.06
CA ALA A 82 -27.21 -7.85 18.53
C ALA A 82 -25.99 -8.69 18.93
N LEU A 83 -26.17 -9.98 19.20
CA LEU A 83 -25.06 -10.90 19.46
C LEU A 83 -24.28 -11.19 18.15
N GLY A 84 -23.58 -10.20 17.60
CA GLY A 84 -22.97 -10.28 16.28
C GLY A 84 -22.00 -9.13 15.94
N LEU A 85 -21.54 -9.14 14.70
CA LEU A 85 -20.66 -8.11 14.14
C LEU A 85 -21.44 -7.28 13.13
N LYS A 86 -21.46 -5.96 13.32
CA LYS A 86 -22.04 -4.99 12.39
C LYS A 86 -21.02 -4.62 11.31
N LEU A 87 -21.43 -4.62 10.06
CA LEU A 87 -20.62 -4.14 8.94
C LEU A 87 -20.49 -2.61 8.99
N ILE A 88 -19.26 -2.10 8.86
CA ILE A 88 -18.95 -0.66 8.85
C ILE A 88 -18.41 -0.22 7.50
N ALA A 89 -17.63 -1.08 6.83
CA ALA A 89 -17.10 -0.78 5.51
C ALA A 89 -16.80 -2.05 4.72
N SER A 90 -16.98 -1.98 3.40
CA SER A 90 -16.57 -3.02 2.46
C SER A 90 -15.95 -2.41 1.20
N VAL A 91 -14.98 -3.12 0.63
CA VAL A 91 -14.34 -2.79 -0.65
C VAL A 91 -14.27 -4.04 -1.52
N GLY A 92 -14.23 -3.88 -2.85
CA GLY A 92 -14.15 -5.02 -3.78
C GLY A 92 -15.49 -5.63 -4.19
N GLY A 93 -16.57 -4.83 -4.20
CA GLY A 93 -17.90 -5.29 -4.66
C GLY A 93 -18.63 -6.20 -3.66
N VAL A 94 -18.08 -6.40 -2.47
CA VAL A 94 -18.72 -7.11 -1.37
C VAL A 94 -19.91 -6.28 -0.86
N SER A 95 -21.13 -6.71 -1.20
CA SER A 95 -22.36 -6.13 -0.65
C SER A 95 -22.74 -6.80 0.68
N GLU A 96 -23.45 -6.05 1.54
CA GLU A 96 -24.14 -6.52 2.76
C GLU A 96 -24.94 -7.82 2.56
N GLN A 97 -25.37 -8.11 1.33
CA GLN A 97 -26.18 -9.28 0.97
C GLN A 97 -25.39 -10.58 0.79
N SER A 98 -24.07 -10.53 0.59
CA SER A 98 -23.22 -11.72 0.56
C SER A 98 -21.86 -11.39 1.18
N PRO A 99 -21.84 -11.14 2.50
CA PRO A 99 -20.61 -10.87 3.19
C PRO A 99 -19.72 -12.11 3.12
N PRO A 100 -18.40 -11.96 2.91
CA PRO A 100 -17.47 -13.06 2.97
C PRO A 100 -17.59 -13.75 4.34
N PRO A 101 -17.57 -15.09 4.37
CA PRO A 101 -17.74 -15.85 5.59
C PRO A 101 -16.72 -15.42 6.63
N GLN A 102 -17.16 -15.32 7.88
CA GLN A 102 -16.26 -15.05 8.99
C GLN A 102 -15.29 -16.22 9.11
N VAL A 103 -13.99 -15.93 9.02
CA VAL A 103 -12.95 -16.94 9.26
C VAL A 103 -12.92 -17.18 10.76
N LEU A 104 -13.55 -18.26 11.21
CA LEU A 104 -13.37 -18.76 12.57
C LEU A 104 -11.90 -19.18 12.73
N PRO A 105 -11.25 -18.89 13.88
CA PRO A 105 -9.89 -19.36 14.11
C PRO A 105 -9.86 -20.88 13.95
N TYR A 106 -8.90 -21.39 13.18
CA TYR A 106 -8.66 -22.83 13.09
C TYR A 106 -8.31 -23.32 14.50
N GLY A 107 -9.24 -24.09 15.09
CA GLY A 107 -9.03 -24.80 16.36
C GLY A 107 -8.18 -26.04 16.18
#